data_AF-A0A530GAD6-F1
#
_entry.id   AF-A0A530GAD6-F1
#
_cell.length_a   1.000
_cell.length_b   1.000
_cell.length_c   1.000
_cell.angle_alpha   90.00
_cell.angle_beta   90.00
_cell.angle_gamma   90.00
#
_symmetry.space_group_name_H-M   'P 1'
#
loop_
_entity.id
_entity.type
_entity.pdbx_description
1 polymer ?
#
loop_
_entity_poly.entity_id
_entity_poly.type
_entity_poly.pdbx_seq_one_letter_code
_entity_poly.pdbx_strand_id
1 'polypeptide(L)'
;MSTDLGGNIGFDDDIPSLTVGTVNESAITLVTQDAQTIGPASDTASASFAAAFLAAVTPSYGADGAGSTVISGYTLNVTNSASGLTSQGEAITLAKVGNDIVGSTASHGEIFRIAVDANGTVTLTQSQQIDHLPESLDTTNNNAHIDLGSGLVTLSATATVTDGDHDQATSTVSTDLGGNIGFDDD
;
A
#
# COMPACT_ATOMS: atom_id res chain seq x y z
N MET A 1 -23.74 15.74 -58.84
CA MET A 1 -22.41 15.67 -58.20
C MET A 1 -22.66 15.45 -56.72
N SER A 2 -22.53 14.20 -56.25
CA SER A 2 -22.59 13.89 -54.81
C SER A 2 -21.16 13.98 -54.31
N THR A 3 -20.90 14.88 -53.38
CA THR A 3 -19.60 14.98 -52.71
C THR A 3 -19.56 13.87 -51.68
N ASP A 4 -18.74 12.85 -51.93
CA ASP A 4 -18.42 11.80 -50.95
C ASP A 4 -17.55 12.42 -49.85
N LEU A 5 -18.05 12.41 -48.62
CA LEU A 5 -17.35 12.90 -47.43
C LEU A 5 -16.84 11.74 -46.56
N GLY A 6 -17.07 10.47 -46.96
CA GLY A 6 -16.86 9.30 -46.13
C GLY A 6 -15.40 8.94 -45.83
N GLY A 7 -14.43 9.54 -46.54
CA GLY A 7 -13.00 9.32 -46.33
C GLY A 7 -12.28 10.41 -45.53
N ASN A 8 -12.96 11.51 -45.20
CA ASN A 8 -12.35 12.71 -44.59
C ASN A 8 -12.97 13.10 -43.23
N ILE A 9 -13.93 12.33 -42.74
CA ILE A 9 -14.53 12.52 -41.41
C ILE A 9 -13.84 11.51 -40.46
N GLY A 10 -12.82 11.98 -39.75
CA GLY A 10 -12.33 11.34 -38.54
C GLY A 10 -13.09 11.90 -37.35
N PHE A 11 -13.59 11.03 -36.48
CA PHE A 11 -13.93 11.40 -35.11
C PHE A 11 -12.72 10.97 -34.29
N ASP A 12 -11.97 11.94 -33.79
CA ASP A 12 -10.99 11.63 -32.76
C ASP A 12 -11.78 11.23 -31.50
N ASP A 13 -11.28 10.26 -30.73
CA ASP A 13 -11.95 9.82 -29.51
C ASP A 13 -11.68 10.84 -28.40
N ASP A 14 -12.74 11.52 -27.98
CA ASP A 14 -12.71 12.59 -26.98
C ASP A 14 -12.53 11.99 -25.57
N ILE A 15 -12.97 10.74 -25.34
CA ILE A 15 -13.01 10.16 -23.99
C ILE A 15 -11.60 9.74 -23.52
N PRO A 16 -11.18 10.12 -22.30
CA PRO A 16 -9.90 9.73 -21.78
C PRO A 16 -9.92 8.26 -21.36
N SER A 17 -8.75 7.64 -21.27
CA SER A 17 -8.57 6.30 -20.74
C SER A 17 -7.28 6.19 -19.94
N LEU A 18 -7.13 5.09 -19.20
CA LEU A 18 -5.87 4.80 -18.51
C LEU A 18 -5.57 3.32 -18.46
N THR A 19 -4.29 3.01 -18.35
CA THR A 19 -3.82 1.67 -18.00
C THR A 19 -3.04 1.74 -16.68
N VAL A 20 -3.19 0.69 -15.88
CA VAL A 20 -2.48 0.55 -14.60
C VAL A 20 -1.49 -0.59 -14.75
N GLY A 21 -0.21 -0.27 -14.58
CA GLY A 21 0.89 -1.22 -14.55
C GLY A 21 1.21 -1.70 -13.15
N THR A 22 2.37 -2.33 -13.00
CA THR A 22 2.89 -2.76 -11.70
C THR A 22 3.35 -1.55 -10.89
N VAL A 23 2.90 -1.46 -9.64
CA VAL A 23 3.47 -0.53 -8.65
C VAL A 23 4.88 -1.01 -8.31
N ASN A 24 5.85 -0.10 -8.29
CA ASN A 24 7.21 -0.42 -7.85
C ASN A 24 7.40 0.10 -6.42
N GLU A 25 7.28 -0.81 -5.46
CA GLU A 25 7.47 -0.53 -4.03
C GLU A 25 8.79 -1.06 -3.46
N SER A 26 9.70 -1.60 -4.29
CA SER A 26 10.93 -2.26 -3.80
C SER A 26 11.89 -1.36 -3.00
N ALA A 27 11.73 -0.04 -3.09
CA ALA A 27 12.51 0.94 -2.34
C ALA A 27 11.75 1.54 -1.15
N ILE A 28 10.53 1.09 -0.89
CA ILE A 28 9.66 1.61 0.17
C ILE A 28 9.66 0.62 1.32
N THR A 29 10.23 1.00 2.46
CA THR A 29 10.28 0.15 3.65
C THR A 29 9.91 0.97 4.87
N LEU A 30 9.16 0.36 5.78
CA LEU A 30 8.76 0.88 7.07
C LEU A 30 9.23 -0.14 8.10
N VAL A 31 10.23 0.23 8.89
CA VAL A 31 10.83 -0.68 9.87
C VAL A 31 10.78 -0.01 11.24
N THR A 32 10.22 -0.71 12.21
CA THR A 32 10.23 -0.30 13.62
C THR A 32 11.15 -1.21 14.44
N GLN A 33 11.49 -0.76 15.63
CA GLN A 33 12.41 -1.42 16.56
C GLN A 33 11.71 -1.88 17.84
N ASP A 34 11.75 -3.18 18.10
CA ASP A 34 11.17 -3.84 19.26
C ASP A 34 11.68 -3.23 20.57
N ALA A 35 12.99 -2.94 20.66
CA ALA A 35 13.60 -2.34 21.85
C ALA A 35 13.03 -0.96 22.20
N GLN A 36 12.38 -0.28 21.25
CA GLN A 36 11.73 1.03 21.46
C GLN A 36 10.28 0.90 21.95
N THR A 37 9.76 -0.32 22.11
CA THR A 37 8.37 -0.60 22.52
C THR A 37 8.24 -1.05 23.99
N ILE A 38 9.28 -0.83 24.80
CA ILE A 38 9.30 -1.28 26.21
C ILE A 38 8.29 -0.49 27.07
N GLY A 39 7.39 -1.21 27.73
CA GLY A 39 6.41 -0.63 28.64
C GLY A 39 5.31 0.10 27.87
N PRO A 40 5.02 1.39 28.17
CA PRO A 40 4.01 2.16 27.43
C PRO A 40 4.57 2.85 26.17
N ALA A 41 5.83 2.60 25.81
CA ALA A 41 6.48 3.21 24.64
C ALA A 41 6.00 2.55 23.33
N SER A 42 6.18 3.26 22.23
CA SER A 42 5.86 2.79 20.88
C SER A 42 6.87 3.35 19.89
N ASP A 43 7.15 2.61 18.83
CA ASP A 43 7.95 3.08 17.70
C ASP A 43 7.07 3.28 16.45
N THR A 44 7.50 4.13 15.53
CA THR A 44 6.76 4.45 14.31
C THR A 44 7.67 4.73 13.12
N ALA A 45 7.35 4.08 12.00
CA ALA A 45 7.96 4.35 10.69
C ALA A 45 6.88 4.76 9.68
N SER A 46 7.25 5.56 8.70
CA SER A 46 6.31 5.99 7.65
C SER A 46 7.00 6.18 6.30
N ALA A 47 6.26 5.92 5.23
CA ALA A 47 6.72 6.15 3.87
C ALA A 47 5.53 6.43 2.94
N SER A 48 5.78 7.21 1.88
CA SER A 48 4.74 7.57 0.90
C SER A 48 4.75 6.61 -0.28
N PHE A 49 3.56 6.10 -0.61
CA PHE A 49 3.31 5.27 -1.80
C PHE A 49 2.79 6.09 -2.98
N ALA A 50 2.55 7.40 -2.80
CA ALA A 50 1.89 8.24 -3.80
C ALA A 50 2.65 8.30 -5.13
N ALA A 51 3.98 8.46 -5.07
CA ALA A 51 4.80 8.51 -6.27
C ALA A 51 4.81 7.16 -7.02
N ALA A 52 4.88 6.04 -6.30
CA ALA A 52 4.84 4.71 -6.90
C ALA A 52 3.49 4.41 -7.56
N PHE A 53 2.39 4.82 -6.92
CA PHE A 53 1.05 4.68 -7.46
C PHE A 53 0.84 5.54 -8.70
N LEU A 54 1.31 6.79 -8.68
CA LEU A 54 1.23 7.69 -9.84
C LEU A 54 2.07 7.15 -11.01
N ALA A 55 3.28 6.66 -10.74
CA ALA A 55 4.16 6.09 -11.76
C ALA A 55 3.60 4.81 -12.40
N ALA A 56 2.73 4.08 -11.69
CA ALA A 56 2.06 2.89 -12.23
C ALA A 56 0.92 3.24 -13.22
N VAL A 57 0.49 4.50 -13.29
CA VAL A 57 -0.61 4.92 -14.15
C VAL A 57 -0.08 5.52 -15.45
N THR A 58 -0.53 4.99 -16.58
CA THR A 58 -0.27 5.57 -17.91
C THR A 58 -1.58 6.15 -18.47
N PRO A 59 -1.75 7.48 -18.48
CA PRO A 59 -2.95 8.14 -18.99
C PRO A 59 -2.95 8.26 -20.52
N SER A 60 -4.14 8.27 -21.10
CA SER A 60 -4.43 8.70 -22.48
C SER A 60 -5.55 9.73 -22.42
N TYR A 61 -5.29 10.95 -22.89
CA TYR A 61 -6.21 12.09 -22.75
C TYR A 61 -7.11 12.33 -23.95
N GLY A 62 -7.15 11.40 -24.92
CA GLY A 62 -7.98 11.56 -26.11
C GLY A 62 -7.62 12.78 -26.96
N ALA A 63 -8.59 13.22 -27.75
CA ALA A 63 -8.48 14.35 -28.67
C ALA A 63 -8.39 15.72 -27.96
N ASP A 64 -8.98 15.85 -26.78
CA ASP A 64 -9.07 17.10 -26.02
C ASP A 64 -7.74 17.54 -25.38
N GLY A 65 -6.73 16.67 -25.48
CA GLY A 65 -5.38 16.95 -25.02
C GLY A 65 -5.25 16.82 -23.51
N ALA A 66 -4.02 17.02 -23.02
CA ALA A 66 -3.68 16.69 -21.65
C ALA A 66 -4.40 17.56 -20.60
N GLY A 67 -5.03 16.89 -19.63
CA GLY A 67 -5.54 17.51 -18.41
C GLY A 67 -4.70 17.12 -17.19
N SER A 68 -5.22 16.26 -16.32
CA SER A 68 -4.58 15.85 -15.06
C SER A 68 -4.65 14.34 -14.79
N THR A 69 -3.78 13.87 -13.90
CA THR A 69 -3.84 12.52 -13.34
C THR A 69 -3.64 12.61 -11.83
N VAL A 70 -4.61 12.11 -11.08
CA VAL A 70 -4.66 12.23 -9.63
C VAL A 70 -4.88 10.84 -9.01
N ILE A 71 -4.12 10.53 -7.96
CA ILE A 71 -4.36 9.35 -7.12
C ILE A 71 -5.04 9.82 -5.83
N SER A 72 -6.15 9.18 -5.45
CA SER A 72 -6.89 9.53 -4.24
C SER A 72 -7.64 8.33 -3.66
N GLY A 73 -8.15 8.47 -2.43
CA GLY A 73 -8.97 7.43 -1.81
C GLY A 73 -8.18 6.22 -1.34
N TYR A 74 -6.97 6.44 -0.80
CA TYR A 74 -6.13 5.39 -0.24
C TYR A 74 -6.86 4.60 0.85
N THR A 75 -6.85 3.27 0.73
CA THR A 75 -7.42 2.37 1.73
C THR A 75 -6.58 1.11 1.88
N LEU A 76 -6.51 0.61 3.11
CA LEU A 76 -5.85 -0.65 3.43
C LEU A 76 -6.86 -1.78 3.48
N ASN A 77 -6.48 -2.99 3.12
CA ASN A 77 -7.35 -4.16 3.29
C ASN A 77 -6.57 -5.38 3.79
N VAL A 78 -7.24 -6.22 4.59
CA VAL A 78 -6.72 -7.53 4.99
C VAL A 78 -7.17 -8.57 3.99
N THR A 79 -6.21 -9.23 3.34
CA THR A 79 -6.46 -10.35 2.42
C THR A 79 -6.38 -11.69 3.15
N ASN A 80 -5.53 -11.79 4.18
CA ASN A 80 -5.44 -12.93 5.07
C ASN A 80 -5.17 -12.45 6.50
N SER A 81 -5.97 -12.94 7.45
CA SER A 81 -5.86 -12.54 8.85
C SER A 81 -4.72 -13.21 9.60
N ALA A 82 -4.19 -14.34 9.13
CA ALA A 82 -3.04 -14.99 9.76
C ALA A 82 -1.76 -14.26 9.36
N SER A 83 -1.17 -13.48 10.27
CA SER A 83 0.05 -12.71 9.99
C SER A 83 1.28 -13.60 9.77
N GLY A 84 1.30 -14.78 10.40
CA GLY A 84 2.50 -15.63 10.51
C GLY A 84 3.48 -15.18 11.60
N LEU A 85 3.21 -14.07 12.28
CA LEU A 85 4.01 -13.51 13.36
C LEU A 85 3.43 -13.89 14.72
N THR A 86 4.28 -13.87 15.75
CA THR A 86 3.84 -14.05 17.14
C THR A 86 4.34 -12.90 18.02
N SER A 87 3.69 -12.69 19.15
CA SER A 87 4.13 -11.79 20.21
C SER A 87 3.78 -12.42 21.55
N GLN A 88 4.75 -12.45 22.47
CA GLN A 88 4.60 -13.09 23.78
C GLN A 88 4.19 -14.57 23.68
N GLY A 89 4.61 -15.25 22.61
CA GLY A 89 4.26 -16.64 22.30
C GLY A 89 2.85 -16.84 21.73
N GLU A 90 2.09 -15.78 21.49
CA GLU A 90 0.75 -15.84 20.90
C GLU A 90 0.75 -15.40 19.44
N ALA A 91 -0.04 -16.06 18.60
CA ALA A 91 -0.19 -15.69 17.20
C ALA A 91 -0.84 -14.30 17.04
N ILE A 92 -0.25 -13.47 16.19
CA ILE A 92 -0.80 -12.16 15.84
C ILE A 92 -1.80 -12.36 14.68
N THR A 93 -3.02 -11.85 14.87
CA THR A 93 -4.05 -11.83 13.82
C THR A 93 -4.26 -10.42 13.30
N LEU A 94 -4.38 -10.27 11.98
CA LEU A 94 -4.66 -9.01 11.30
C LEU A 94 -6.17 -8.79 11.17
N ALA A 95 -6.62 -7.59 11.51
CA ALA A 95 -7.99 -7.15 11.30
C ALA A 95 -8.03 -5.71 10.81
N LYS A 96 -8.99 -5.39 9.93
CA LYS A 96 -9.28 -4.00 9.56
C LYS A 96 -10.14 -3.36 10.65
N VAL A 97 -9.64 -2.29 11.27
CA VAL A 97 -10.31 -1.51 12.31
C VAL A 97 -10.44 -0.08 11.83
N GLY A 98 -11.63 0.28 11.34
CA GLY A 98 -11.81 1.55 10.63
C GLY A 98 -11.08 1.51 9.28
N ASN A 99 -10.15 2.44 9.05
CA ASN A 99 -9.31 2.46 7.85
C ASN A 99 -7.94 1.78 8.07
N ASP A 100 -7.61 1.44 9.31
CA ASP A 100 -6.31 0.90 9.68
C ASP A 100 -6.34 -0.62 9.70
N ILE A 101 -5.16 -1.24 9.56
CA ILE A 101 -4.95 -2.65 9.88
C ILE A 101 -4.31 -2.75 11.24
N VAL A 102 -4.90 -3.55 12.12
CA VAL A 102 -4.38 -3.82 13.47
C VAL A 102 -3.94 -5.28 13.53
N GLY A 103 -2.68 -5.49 13.90
CA GLY A 103 -2.17 -6.78 14.32
C GLY A 103 -2.33 -6.92 15.83
N SER A 104 -3.07 -7.93 16.29
CA SER A 104 -3.33 -8.15 17.71
C SER A 104 -3.21 -9.61 18.14
N THR A 105 -2.86 -9.85 19.40
CA THR A 105 -2.96 -11.16 20.05
C THR A 105 -4.25 -11.24 20.88
N ALA A 106 -4.66 -12.47 21.23
CA ALA A 106 -5.89 -12.70 21.96
C ALA A 106 -5.83 -12.18 23.40
N SER A 107 -4.66 -12.31 24.06
CA SER A 107 -4.50 -11.95 25.47
C SER A 107 -3.88 -10.57 25.69
N HIS A 108 -3.09 -10.06 24.74
CA HIS A 108 -2.33 -8.81 24.92
C HIS A 108 -2.83 -7.64 24.06
N GLY A 109 -3.81 -7.88 23.18
CA GLY A 109 -4.41 -6.82 22.36
C GLY A 109 -3.48 -6.38 21.23
N GLU A 110 -3.49 -5.08 20.92
CA GLU A 110 -2.75 -4.50 19.79
C GLU A 110 -1.24 -4.60 19.97
N ILE A 111 -0.58 -5.16 18.95
CA ILE A 111 0.87 -5.28 18.84
C ILE A 111 1.41 -4.24 17.87
N PHE A 112 0.77 -4.10 16.70
CA PHE A 112 1.10 -3.07 15.72
C PHE A 112 -0.13 -2.61 14.94
N ARG A 113 0.02 -1.46 14.30
CA ARG A 113 -0.99 -0.81 13.47
C ARG A 113 -0.37 -0.28 12.19
N ILE A 114 -1.04 -0.52 11.07
CA ILE A 114 -0.74 0.07 9.77
C ILE A 114 -1.87 1.02 9.43
N ALA A 115 -1.56 2.30 9.27
CA ALA A 115 -2.50 3.34 8.88
C ALA A 115 -2.09 3.95 7.53
N VAL A 116 -3.03 4.55 6.82
CA VAL A 116 -2.74 5.35 5.62
C VAL A 116 -3.48 6.68 5.66
N ASP A 117 -2.78 7.76 5.35
CA ASP A 117 -3.36 9.09 5.26
C ASP A 117 -3.95 9.38 3.85
N ALA A 118 -4.62 10.53 3.72
CA ALA A 118 -5.23 10.92 2.44
C ALA A 118 -4.21 11.19 1.31
N ASN A 119 -2.93 11.40 1.66
CA ASN A 119 -1.85 11.64 0.72
C ASN A 119 -1.11 10.35 0.32
N GLY A 120 -1.55 9.18 0.81
CA GLY A 120 -0.91 7.89 0.54
C GLY A 120 0.37 7.66 1.34
N THR A 121 0.56 8.38 2.46
CA THR A 121 1.58 8.06 3.44
C THR A 121 1.09 6.93 4.31
N VAL A 122 1.77 5.79 4.25
CA VAL A 122 1.53 4.67 5.16
C VAL A 122 2.39 4.86 6.40
N THR A 123 1.81 4.55 7.55
CA THR A 123 2.47 4.62 8.85
C THR A 123 2.34 3.27 9.54
N LEU A 124 3.47 2.68 9.92
CA LEU A 124 3.57 1.54 10.82
C LEU A 124 3.82 2.07 12.24
N THR A 125 2.97 1.71 13.19
CA THR A 125 3.18 1.97 14.62
C THR A 125 3.24 0.64 15.35
N GLN A 126 4.32 0.41 16.08
CA GLN A 126 4.51 -0.78 16.90
C GLN A 126 4.34 -0.41 18.38
N SER A 127 3.45 -1.12 19.06
CA SER A 127 3.10 -0.89 20.47
C SER A 127 3.65 -1.96 21.40
N GLN A 128 3.96 -3.15 20.89
CA GLN A 128 4.56 -4.26 21.64
C GLN A 128 5.54 -5.02 20.75
N GLN A 129 6.53 -5.65 21.37
CA GLN A 129 7.55 -6.46 20.69
C GLN A 129 6.93 -7.63 19.90
N ILE A 130 7.55 -7.98 18.79
CA ILE A 130 7.30 -9.20 18.04
C ILE A 130 8.26 -10.27 18.56
N ASP A 131 7.84 -11.54 18.54
CA ASP A 131 8.76 -12.60 18.95
C ASP A 131 9.76 -12.86 17.83
N HIS A 132 11.01 -12.54 18.12
CA HIS A 132 12.13 -12.97 17.32
C HIS A 132 12.58 -14.38 17.74
N LEU A 133 13.00 -15.24 16.78
CA LEU A 133 13.61 -16.54 17.08
C LEU A 133 14.79 -16.31 18.04
N PRO A 134 14.89 -17.06 19.14
CA PRO A 134 15.99 -16.87 20.07
C PRO A 134 17.31 -17.19 19.38
N GLU A 135 18.33 -16.34 19.57
CA GLU A 135 19.67 -16.48 18.98
C GLU A 135 20.28 -17.88 19.18
N SER A 136 19.89 -18.57 20.27
CA SER A 136 20.31 -19.95 20.56
C SER A 136 19.79 -21.02 19.59
N LEU A 137 18.74 -20.73 18.82
CA LEU A 137 18.12 -21.62 17.83
C LEU A 137 18.39 -21.18 16.38
N ASP A 138 18.87 -19.96 16.17
CA ASP A 138 19.31 -19.44 14.87
C ASP A 138 20.77 -18.96 14.92
N THR A 139 21.69 -19.82 14.47
CA THR A 139 23.13 -19.53 14.44
C THR A 139 23.53 -18.53 13.35
N THR A 140 22.58 -18.00 12.58
CA THR A 140 22.85 -17.07 11.46
C THR A 140 22.42 -15.63 11.71
N ASN A 141 21.81 -15.32 12.87
CA ASN A 141 21.26 -14.01 13.19
C ASN A 141 20.38 -13.44 12.06
N ASN A 142 19.59 -14.32 11.43
CA ASN A 142 18.68 -13.95 10.35
C ASN A 142 17.32 -13.49 10.87
N ASN A 143 17.10 -13.64 12.18
CA ASN A 143 15.89 -13.19 12.84
C ASN A 143 16.08 -11.86 13.59
N ALA A 144 17.15 -11.10 13.37
CA ALA A 144 17.19 -9.71 13.84
C ALA A 144 16.14 -8.83 13.14
N HIS A 145 15.70 -9.23 11.94
CA HIS A 145 14.71 -8.54 11.13
C HIS A 145 13.63 -9.53 10.68
N ILE A 146 12.36 -9.17 10.80
CA ILE A 146 11.25 -9.93 10.23
C ILE A 146 10.32 -9.01 9.44
N ASP A 147 10.01 -9.41 8.22
CA ASP A 147 9.00 -8.77 7.39
C ASP A 147 7.60 -9.38 7.59
N LEU A 148 6.57 -8.55 7.47
CA LEU A 148 5.22 -9.02 7.23
C LEU A 148 5.17 -9.75 5.88
N GLY A 149 4.64 -10.97 5.88
CA GLY A 149 4.57 -11.80 4.67
C GLY A 149 3.71 -11.20 3.55
N SER A 150 3.94 -11.67 2.32
CA SER A 150 3.16 -11.28 1.17
C SER A 150 1.73 -11.81 1.17
N GLY A 151 0.82 -11.08 0.53
CA GLY A 151 -0.58 -11.47 0.36
C GLY A 151 -1.44 -11.29 1.62
N LEU A 152 -0.96 -10.53 2.60
CA LEU A 152 -1.63 -10.33 3.88
C LEU A 152 -2.37 -9.00 3.93
N VAL A 153 -1.71 -7.92 3.52
CA VAL A 153 -2.23 -6.55 3.55
C VAL A 153 -2.01 -5.89 2.21
N THR A 154 -3.07 -5.31 1.66
CA THR A 154 -3.00 -4.53 0.42
C THR A 154 -3.28 -3.06 0.67
N LEU A 155 -2.58 -2.20 -0.05
CA LEU A 155 -2.90 -0.78 -0.19
C LEU A 155 -3.53 -0.58 -1.56
N SER A 156 -4.68 0.10 -1.63
CA SER A 156 -5.32 0.47 -2.89
C SER A 156 -5.75 1.93 -2.91
N ALA A 157 -5.87 2.49 -4.11
CA ALA A 157 -6.37 3.84 -4.34
C ALA A 157 -7.03 3.93 -5.73
N THR A 158 -7.74 5.02 -5.97
CA THR A 158 -8.35 5.34 -7.27
C THR A 158 -7.45 6.29 -8.03
N ALA A 159 -7.05 5.89 -9.23
CA ALA A 159 -6.46 6.76 -10.23
C ALA A 159 -7.57 7.40 -11.05
N THR A 160 -7.56 8.72 -11.16
CA THR A 160 -8.47 9.51 -11.99
C THR A 160 -7.67 10.27 -13.03
N VAL A 161 -8.01 10.07 -14.31
CA VAL A 161 -7.46 10.82 -15.44
C VAL A 161 -8.54 11.75 -15.96
N THR A 162 -8.17 13.01 -16.17
CA THR A 162 -9.02 14.07 -16.72
C THR A 162 -8.31 14.66 -17.93
N ASP A 163 -9.00 14.89 -19.04
CA ASP A 163 -8.46 15.56 -20.23
C ASP A 163 -8.70 17.09 -20.20
N GLY A 164 -8.57 17.73 -21.36
CA GLY A 164 -8.68 19.17 -21.54
C GLY A 164 -10.09 19.74 -21.42
N ASP A 165 -11.14 18.94 -21.60
CA ASP A 165 -12.54 19.40 -21.56
C ASP A 165 -13.31 18.93 -20.30
N HIS A 166 -12.63 18.14 -19.45
CA HIS A 166 -13.03 17.65 -18.13
C HIS A 166 -13.78 16.31 -18.13
N ASP A 167 -13.71 15.55 -19.23
CA ASP A 167 -14.09 14.15 -19.22
C ASP A 167 -13.13 13.34 -18.34
N GLN A 168 -13.62 12.23 -17.78
CA GLN A 168 -12.91 11.47 -16.76
C GLN A 168 -12.93 9.96 -16.98
N ALA A 169 -11.78 9.34 -16.74
CA ALA A 169 -11.65 7.90 -16.60
C ALA A 169 -11.03 7.56 -15.25
N THR A 170 -11.47 6.43 -14.66
CA THR A 170 -10.96 5.97 -13.36
C THR A 170 -10.56 4.51 -13.41
N SER A 171 -9.57 4.14 -12.60
CA SER A 171 -9.19 2.75 -12.37
C SER A 171 -8.62 2.58 -10.96
N THR A 172 -8.67 1.36 -10.44
CA THR A 172 -8.03 1.02 -9.17
C THR A 172 -6.56 0.70 -9.42
N VAL A 173 -5.70 1.28 -8.59
CA VAL A 173 -4.29 0.89 -8.45
C VAL A 173 -4.10 0.27 -7.07
N SER A 174 -3.35 -0.82 -6.98
CA SER A 174 -3.13 -1.53 -5.72
C SER A 174 -1.76 -2.20 -5.68
N THR A 175 -1.20 -2.31 -4.48
CA THR A 175 -0.02 -3.14 -4.22
C THR A 175 -0.17 -3.92 -2.91
N ASP A 176 0.61 -5.00 -2.79
CA ASP A 176 0.77 -5.75 -1.55
C ASP A 176 1.84 -5.07 -0.69
N LEU A 177 1.63 -5.03 0.63
CA LEU A 177 2.59 -4.41 1.56
C LEU A 177 3.59 -5.43 2.15
N GLY A 178 3.53 -6.69 1.73
CA GLY A 178 4.45 -7.71 2.22
C GLY A 178 5.89 -7.41 1.81
N GLY A 179 6.82 -7.49 2.77
CA GLY A 179 8.21 -7.07 2.57
C GLY A 179 8.44 -5.56 2.59
N ASN A 180 7.39 -4.73 2.72
CA ASN A 180 7.53 -3.29 3.00
C ASN A 180 7.43 -2.98 4.49
N ILE A 181 6.81 -3.87 5.28
CA ILE A 181 6.55 -3.70 6.71
C ILE A 181 7.49 -4.64 7.46
N GLY A 182 8.45 -4.09 8.19
CA GLY A 182 9.47 -4.84 8.90
C GLY A 182 9.55 -4.48 10.39
N PHE A 183 10.13 -5.39 11.16
CA PHE A 183 10.33 -5.29 12.60
C PHE A 183 11.74 -5.76 12.93
N ASP A 184 12.52 -4.91 13.59
CA ASP A 184 13.88 -5.19 14.06
C ASP A 184 13.90 -5.45 15.57
N ASP A 185 14.71 -6.41 16.03
CA ASP A 185 14.77 -6.83 17.44
C ASP A 185 15.41 -5.78 18.38
N ASP A 186 16.35 -4.96 17.89
CA ASP A 186 17.26 -4.13 18.70
C ASP A 186 16.91 -2.65 18.87
#